data_AF-A0A5N6EAH0-F1
#
_entry.id   AF-A0A5N6EAH0-F1
#
_cell.length_a   1.000
_cell.length_b   1.000
_cell.length_c   1.000
_cell.angle_alpha   90.00
_cell.angle_beta   90.00
_cell.angle_gamma   90.00
#
_symmetry.space_group_name_H-M   'P 1'
#
loop_
_entity.id
_entity.type
_entity.pdbx_description
1 polymer ?
#
loop_
_entity_poly.entity_id
_entity_poly.type
_entity_poly.pdbx_seq_one_letter_code
_entity_poly.pdbx_strand_id
1 'polypeptide(L)'
;MKLSLAVSLTALVAAVMAQNVPPCLAECIEEVNICHGIDIPCFCDRKDFHLAMRQCMGGNDGKSGKCSEGDQKTALVFQTSVCGPPKV
;
A
#
# COMPACT_ATOMS: atom_id res chain seq x y z
N MET A 1 -21.93 -22.28 -21.71
CA MET A 1 -22.11 -21.52 -20.46
C MET A 1 -21.06 -20.41 -20.43
N LYS A 2 -21.45 -19.13 -20.40
CA LYS A 2 -20.51 -18.01 -20.21
C LYS A 2 -20.30 -17.84 -18.71
N LEU A 3 -19.21 -18.39 -18.18
CA LEU A 3 -18.74 -18.12 -16.83
C LEU A 3 -18.20 -16.69 -16.80
N SER A 4 -19.09 -15.72 -16.60
CA SER A 4 -18.69 -14.38 -16.21
C SER A 4 -18.20 -14.47 -14.77
N LEU A 5 -16.91 -14.73 -14.61
CA LEU A 5 -16.18 -14.53 -13.37
C LEU A 5 -16.23 -13.04 -13.06
N ALA A 6 -17.27 -12.62 -12.35
CA ALA A 6 -17.29 -11.35 -11.63
C ALA A 6 -16.29 -11.52 -10.48
N VAL A 7 -15.00 -11.45 -10.80
CA VAL A 7 -13.95 -11.43 -9.79
C VAL A 7 -14.14 -10.12 -9.04
N SER A 8 -14.73 -10.19 -7.85
CA SER A 8 -14.94 -9.02 -7.02
C SER A 8 -13.60 -8.35 -6.80
N LEU A 9 -13.49 -7.04 -7.09
CA LEU A 9 -12.26 -6.29 -6.87
C LEU A 9 -11.76 -6.44 -5.43
N THR A 10 -12.66 -6.62 -4.47
CA THR A 10 -12.34 -6.90 -3.07
C THR A 10 -11.60 -8.23 -2.86
N ALA A 11 -11.98 -9.32 -3.55
CA ALA A 11 -11.25 -10.59 -3.49
C ALA A 11 -9.87 -10.51 -4.18
N LEU A 12 -9.74 -9.72 -5.24
CA LEU A 12 -8.44 -9.41 -5.86
C LEU A 12 -7.55 -8.63 -4.89
N VAL A 13 -8.10 -7.62 -4.21
CA VAL A 13 -7.37 -6.83 -3.20
C VAL A 13 -6.89 -7.73 -2.07
N ALA A 14 -7.73 -8.58 -1.49
CA ALA A 14 -7.32 -9.51 -0.42
C ALA A 14 -6.28 -10.55 -0.88
N ALA A 15 -6.38 -11.07 -2.11
CA ALA A 15 -5.40 -11.99 -2.66
C ALA A 15 -4.05 -11.32 -2.96
N VAL A 16 -4.06 -10.06 -3.42
CA VAL A 16 -2.84 -9.25 -3.65
C VAL A 16 -2.16 -8.89 -2.33
N MET A 17 -2.93 -8.60 -1.28
CA MET A 17 -2.42 -8.34 0.07
C MET A 17 -1.67 -9.52 0.65
N ALA A 18 -2.15 -10.74 0.40
CA ALA A 18 -1.57 -11.97 0.94
C ALA A 18 -0.34 -12.48 0.17
N GLN A 19 -0.09 -12.03 -1.06
CA GLN A 19 0.93 -12.62 -1.93
C GLN A 19 2.01 -11.65 -2.40
N ASN A 20 1.81 -10.32 -2.28
CA ASN A 20 2.66 -9.37 -3.01
C ASN A 20 2.99 -8.06 -2.28
N VAL A 21 2.73 -7.95 -0.98
CA VAL A 21 3.21 -6.83 -0.16
C VAL A 21 4.72 -7.00 0.01
N PRO A 22 5.57 -6.09 -0.51
CA PRO A 22 7.01 -6.20 -0.35
C PRO A 22 7.37 -6.23 1.14
N PRO A 23 8.36 -7.04 1.58
CA PRO A 23 8.78 -7.09 2.99
C PRO A 23 9.08 -5.69 3.55
N CYS A 24 9.74 -4.84 2.76
CA CYS A 24 10.04 -3.47 3.17
C CYS A 24 8.78 -2.62 3.42
N LEU A 25 7.71 -2.85 2.66
CA LEU A 25 6.42 -2.17 2.88
C LEU A 25 5.80 -2.61 4.22
N ALA A 26 5.83 -3.92 4.51
CA ALA A 26 5.30 -4.45 5.77
C ALA A 26 6.07 -3.93 6.99
N GLU A 27 7.41 -3.93 6.92
CA GLU A 27 8.27 -3.36 7.97
C GLU A 27 7.96 -1.88 8.22
N CYS A 28 7.82 -1.09 7.15
CA CYS A 28 7.46 0.32 7.30
C CYS A 28 6.07 0.53 7.91
N ILE A 29 5.07 -0.30 7.56
CA ILE A 29 3.73 -0.22 8.17
C ILE A 29 3.81 -0.47 9.69
N GLU A 30 4.59 -1.47 10.10
CA GLU A 30 4.80 -1.80 11.51
C GLU A 30 5.56 -0.69 12.24
N GLU A 31 6.62 -0.14 11.63
CA GLU A 31 7.46 0.89 12.24
C GLU A 31 6.74 2.24 12.41
N VAL A 32 5.96 2.67 11.42
CA VAL A 32 5.21 3.93 11.54
C VAL A 32 4.10 3.81 12.57
N ASN A 33 3.55 2.60 12.79
CA ASN A 33 2.61 2.27 13.87
C ASN A 33 1.39 3.23 13.98
N ILE A 34 0.92 3.78 12.86
CA ILE A 34 -0.23 4.71 12.82
C ILE A 34 -1.54 3.98 12.48
N CYS A 35 -1.52 3.11 11.48
CA CYS A 35 -2.67 2.30 11.06
C CYS A 35 -2.42 0.85 11.45
N HIS A 36 -3.42 0.18 12.04
CA HIS A 36 -3.29 -1.19 12.54
C HIS A 36 -4.18 -2.16 11.76
N GLY A 37 -3.67 -3.37 11.52
CA GLY A 37 -4.45 -4.44 10.88
C GLY A 37 -4.96 -4.07 9.49
N ILE A 38 -6.22 -4.41 9.20
CA ILE A 38 -6.89 -4.11 7.92
C ILE A 38 -7.80 -2.89 8.10
N ASP A 39 -7.21 -1.72 8.33
CA ASP A 39 -7.93 -0.43 8.43
C ASP A 39 -7.80 0.38 7.14
N ILE A 40 -8.58 -0.01 6.12
CA ILE A 40 -8.56 0.62 4.79
C ILE A 40 -8.80 2.14 4.87
N PRO A 41 -9.80 2.66 5.61
CA PRO A 41 -9.97 4.10 5.79
C PRO A 41 -8.72 4.78 6.35
N CYS A 42 -8.06 4.20 7.36
CA CYS A 42 -6.80 4.74 7.87
C CYS A 42 -5.73 4.77 6.78
N PHE A 43 -5.50 3.66 6.07
CA PHE A 43 -4.51 3.57 5.00
C PHE A 43 -4.77 4.58 3.87
N CYS A 44 -6.03 4.91 3.59
CA CYS A 44 -6.41 5.76 2.45
C CYS A 44 -6.55 7.24 2.77
N ASP A 45 -6.97 7.59 3.99
CA ASP A 45 -7.36 8.96 4.32
C ASP A 45 -6.37 9.69 5.25
N ARG A 46 -5.51 8.96 5.96
CA ARG A 46 -4.58 9.53 6.95
C ARG A 46 -3.31 10.07 6.30
N LYS A 47 -3.24 11.41 6.19
CA LYS A 47 -2.08 12.12 5.63
C LYS A 47 -0.79 11.91 6.42
N ASP A 48 -0.89 11.82 7.75
CA ASP A 48 0.24 11.53 8.64
C ASP A 48 0.81 10.13 8.40
N PHE A 49 -0.06 9.14 8.19
CA PHE A 49 0.36 7.80 7.75
C PHE A 49 1.06 7.84 6.39
N HIS A 50 0.49 8.51 5.38
CA HIS A 50 1.12 8.60 4.05
C HIS A 50 2.50 9.26 4.08
N LEU A 51 2.66 10.32 4.87
CA LEU A 51 3.94 11.01 5.02
C LEU A 51 4.96 10.10 5.71
N ALA A 52 4.60 9.49 6.82
CA ALA A 52 5.47 8.58 7.57
C ALA A 52 5.90 7.38 6.72
N MET A 53 4.98 6.79 5.95
CA MET A 53 5.29 5.70 5.01
C MET A 53 6.26 6.14 3.94
N ARG A 54 6.03 7.30 3.30
CA ARG A 54 6.95 7.84 2.29
C ARG A 54 8.35 8.04 2.87
N GLN A 55 8.44 8.60 4.08
CA GLN A 55 9.71 8.83 4.75
C GLN A 55 10.41 7.54 5.16
N CYS A 56 9.68 6.53 5.65
CA CYS A 56 10.27 5.23 5.95
C CYS A 56 10.83 4.56 4.70
N MET A 57 10.02 4.53 3.63
CA MET A 57 10.37 3.81 2.41
C MET A 57 11.45 4.51 1.58
N GLY A 58 11.30 5.82 1.35
CA GLY A 58 12.15 6.59 0.46
C GLY A 58 12.99 7.67 1.15
N GLY A 59 12.80 7.92 2.45
CA GLY A 59 13.46 9.06 3.10
C GLY A 59 12.90 10.40 2.63
N ASN A 60 13.56 11.49 3.02
CA ASN A 60 13.11 12.84 2.65
C ASN A 60 13.36 13.18 1.17
N ASP A 61 14.30 12.51 0.53
CA ASP A 61 14.69 12.70 -0.88
C ASP A 61 14.07 11.64 -1.82
N GLY A 62 13.35 10.66 -1.29
CA GLY A 62 12.77 9.53 -2.03
C GLY A 62 13.78 8.42 -2.36
N LYS A 63 15.05 8.55 -1.96
CA LYS A 63 16.14 7.62 -2.29
C LYS A 63 16.92 7.13 -1.07
N SER A 64 16.86 7.81 0.06
CA SER A 64 17.63 7.51 1.27
C SER A 64 16.89 6.60 2.26
N GLY A 65 15.67 6.16 1.92
CA GLY A 65 14.86 5.31 2.78
C GLY A 65 15.24 3.84 2.70
N LYS A 66 14.47 3.00 3.39
CA LYS A 66 14.76 1.56 3.53
C LYS A 66 14.44 0.75 2.28
N CYS A 67 13.53 1.23 1.43
CA CYS A 67 12.96 0.47 0.33
C CYS A 67 13.56 0.85 -1.01
N SER A 68 13.73 -0.14 -1.87
CA SER A 68 14.16 0.08 -3.26
C SER A 68 13.11 0.90 -4.03
N GLU A 69 13.52 1.53 -5.14
CA GLU A 69 12.57 2.23 -6.03
C GLU A 69 11.47 1.28 -6.56
N GLY A 70 11.79 -0.01 -6.75
CA GLY A 70 10.83 -1.03 -7.16
C GLY A 70 9.77 -1.31 -6.09
N ASP A 71 10.16 -1.37 -4.82
CA ASP A 71 9.25 -1.57 -3.70
C ASP A 71 8.37 -0.34 -3.49
N GLN A 72 8.95 0.87 -3.60
CA GLN A 72 8.20 2.13 -3.55
C GLN A 72 7.14 2.20 -4.64
N LYS A 73 7.47 1.81 -5.87
CA LYS A 73 6.52 1.73 -6.97
C LYS A 73 5.43 0.69 -6.71
N THR A 74 5.79 -0.47 -6.18
CA THR A 74 4.84 -1.53 -5.84
C THR A 74 3.87 -1.07 -4.75
N ALA A 75 4.35 -0.37 -3.73
CA ALA A 75 3.52 0.21 -2.68
C ALA A 75 2.54 1.25 -3.23
N LEU A 76 2.95 2.09 -4.18
CA LEU A 76 2.05 3.05 -4.83
C LEU A 76 0.95 2.35 -5.65
N VAL A 77 1.30 1.31 -6.41
CA VAL A 77 0.32 0.51 -7.17
C VAL A 77 -0.66 -0.15 -6.22
N PHE A 78 -0.17 -0.70 -5.12
CA PHE A 78 -0.97 -1.30 -4.08
C PHE A 78 -1.93 -0.28 -3.45
N GLN A 79 -1.42 0.87 -3.02
CA GLN A 79 -2.23 1.96 -2.46
C GLN A 79 -3.33 2.40 -3.43
N THR A 80 -3.00 2.59 -4.71
CA THR A 80 -3.95 2.96 -5.76
C THR A 80 -5.03 1.88 -5.97
N SER A 81 -4.64 0.61 -5.88
CA SER A 81 -5.56 -0.52 -6.03
C SER A 81 -6.55 -0.64 -4.88
N VAL A 82 -6.16 -0.19 -3.68
CA VAL A 82 -6.95 -0.27 -2.45
C VAL A 82 -7.81 0.98 -2.26
N CYS A 83 -7.21 2.15 -2.43
CA CYS A 83 -7.81 3.44 -2.14
C CYS A 83 -8.48 4.10 -3.36
N GLY A 84 -8.27 3.54 -4.55
CA GLY A 84 -8.60 4.19 -5.81
C GLY A 84 -7.54 5.24 -6.21
N PRO A 85 -7.72 5.87 -7.39
CA PRO A 85 -6.79 6.89 -7.87
C PRO A 85 -6.74 8.08 -6.90
N PRO A 86 -5.57 8.73 -6.73
CA PRO A 86 -5.47 9.93 -5.92
C PRO A 86 -6.46 10.98 -6.43
N LYS A 87 -7.32 11.46 -5.54
CA LYS A 87 -8.23 12.57 -5.84
C LYS A 87 -7.36 13.84 -5.94
N VAL A 88 -7.16 14.29 -7.17
CA VAL A 88 -6.44 15.54 -7.50
C VAL A 88 -7.28 16.74 -7.06
#